data_AF-A0A1V5PKN4-F1
#
_entry.id   AF-A0A1V5PKN4-F1
#
_cell.length_a   1.000
_cell.length_b   1.000
_cell.length_c   1.000
_cell.angle_alpha   90.00
_cell.angle_beta   90.00
_cell.angle_gamma   90.00
#
_symmetry.space_group_name_H-M   'P 1'
#
loop_
_entity.id
_entity.type
_entity.pdbx_description
1 polymer ?
#
loop_
_entity_poly.entity_id
_entity_poly.type
_entity_poly.pdbx_seq_one_letter_code
_entity_poly.pdbx_strand_id
1 'polypeptide(L)'
;MPEVVLGPELLAAMAGVILSLAFSYVPGLKTWYKELSGEWKRLIMAGLLLVTALVLYGLGCAAVVKGVTCSRDGFAQLVWMFLVALVSNQSTYTIAGSQERNWHVYDEEDLPEM
;
A
#
# COMPACT_ATOMS: atom_id res chain seq x y z
N MET A 1 -2.18 24.34 -7.19
CA MET A 1 -2.49 23.09 -6.48
C MET A 1 -3.27 22.24 -7.46
N PRO A 2 -2.83 21.04 -7.84
CA PRO A 2 -3.64 20.20 -8.74
C PRO A 2 -5.02 20.00 -8.09
N GLU A 3 -6.09 20.14 -8.86
CA GLU A 3 -7.42 19.73 -8.41
C GLU A 3 -7.34 18.23 -8.10
N VAL A 4 -7.59 17.88 -6.83
CA VAL A 4 -7.65 16.48 -6.40
C VAL A 4 -8.96 15.92 -6.95
N VAL A 5 -8.92 15.48 -8.20
CA VAL A 5 -10.02 14.72 -8.80
C VAL A 5 -10.07 13.37 -8.09
N LEU A 6 -11.24 13.01 -7.56
CA LEU A 6 -11.49 11.73 -6.91
C LEU A 6 -11.55 10.59 -7.95
N GLY A 7 -10.43 10.39 -8.65
CA GLY A 7 -10.25 9.37 -9.68
C GLY A 7 -9.94 7.99 -9.09
N PRO A 8 -10.07 6.93 -9.90
CA PRO A 8 -9.82 5.56 -9.48
C PRO A 8 -8.38 5.34 -8.96
N GLU A 9 -7.40 6.05 -9.52
CA GLU A 9 -6.00 5.99 -9.10
C GLU A 9 -5.81 6.56 -7.68
N LEU A 10 -6.48 7.66 -7.36
CA LEU A 10 -6.43 8.26 -6.04
C LEU A 10 -7.09 7.35 -5.00
N LEU A 11 -8.23 6.74 -5.33
CA LEU A 11 -8.88 5.77 -4.47
C LEU A 11 -7.98 4.56 -4.20
N ALA A 12 -7.29 4.06 -5.23
CA ALA A 12 -6.33 2.97 -5.09
C ALA A 12 -5.13 3.37 -4.21
N ALA A 13 -4.58 4.58 -4.41
CA ALA A 13 -3.50 5.11 -3.59
C ALA A 13 -3.91 5.24 -2.12
N MET A 14 -5.07 5.86 -1.85
CA MET A 14 -5.62 6.01 -0.50
C MET A 14 -5.86 4.66 0.17
N ALA A 15 -6.39 3.68 -0.56
CA ALA A 15 -6.59 2.34 -0.03
C ALA A 15 -5.26 1.68 0.33
N GLY A 16 -4.21 1.86 -0.49
CA GLY A 16 -2.85 1.39 -0.17
C GLY A 16 -2.29 2.05 1.10
N VAL A 17 -2.47 3.35 1.28
CA VAL A 17 -2.06 4.08 2.49
C VAL A 17 -2.82 3.56 3.72
N ILE A 18 -4.15 3.50 3.65
CA ILE A 18 -5.01 3.08 4.77
C ILE A 18 -4.68 1.64 5.19
N LEU A 19 -4.51 0.74 4.22
CA LEU A 19 -4.17 -0.65 4.49
C LEU A 19 -2.81 -0.76 5.19
N SER A 20 -1.80 -0.04 4.69
CA SER A 20 -0.46 0.00 5.30
C SER A 20 -0.49 0.50 6.76
N LEU A 21 -1.26 1.56 7.02
CA LEU A 21 -1.44 2.10 8.37
C LEU A 21 -2.19 1.13 9.28
N ALA A 22 -3.24 0.46 8.78
CA ALA A 22 -4.01 -0.50 9.56
C ALA A 22 -3.12 -1.63 10.10
N PHE A 23 -2.25 -2.20 9.27
CA PHE A 23 -1.32 -3.24 9.70
C PHE A 23 -0.20 -2.72 10.62
N SER A 24 0.14 -1.43 10.52
CA SER A 24 1.17 -0.79 11.34
C SER A 24 0.69 -0.42 12.75
N TYR A 25 -0.57 -0.01 12.89
CA TYR A 25 -1.10 0.61 14.11
C TYR A 25 -2.19 -0.19 14.83
N VAL A 26 -2.92 -1.09 14.15
CA VAL A 26 -3.96 -1.90 14.81
C VAL A 26 -3.29 -3.01 15.65
N PRO A 27 -3.37 -3.00 16.98
CA PRO A 27 -2.53 -3.82 17.86
C PRO A 27 -2.73 -5.33 17.65
N GLY A 28 -3.97 -5.79 17.45
CA GLY A 28 -4.24 -7.21 17.19
C GLY A 28 -3.69 -7.68 15.84
N LEU A 29 -3.90 -6.88 14.79
CA LEU A 29 -3.44 -7.19 13.44
C LEU A 29 -1.92 -7.13 13.33
N LYS A 30 -1.30 -6.13 13.99
CA LYS A 30 0.15 -5.95 14.04
C LYS A 30 0.84 -7.14 14.67
N THR A 31 0.35 -7.65 15.81
CA THR A 31 0.97 -8.77 16.51
C THR A 31 0.93 -10.04 15.66
N TRP A 32 -0.24 -10.38 15.12
CA TRP A 32 -0.38 -11.51 14.20
C TRP A 32 0.52 -11.34 12.96
N TYR A 33 0.48 -10.16 12.33
CA TYR A 33 1.30 -9.90 11.15
C TYR A 33 2.81 -9.90 11.44
N LYS A 34 3.23 -9.60 12.67
CA LYS A 34 4.62 -9.69 13.09
C LYS A 34 5.14 -11.14 13.12
N GLU A 35 4.31 -12.11 13.47
CA GLU A 35 4.65 -13.54 13.58
C GLU A 35 4.89 -14.22 12.23
N LEU A 36 4.40 -13.65 11.13
CA LEU A 36 4.57 -14.23 9.80
C LEU A 36 6.00 -14.08 9.27
N SER A 37 6.41 -14.95 8.35
CA SER A 37 7.68 -14.78 7.62
C SER A 37 7.61 -13.59 6.66
N GLY A 38 8.77 -13.04 6.30
CA GLY A 38 8.84 -11.89 5.39
C GLY A 38 8.21 -12.14 4.00
N GLU A 39 8.25 -13.38 3.51
CA GLU A 39 7.61 -13.77 2.26
C GLU A 39 6.07 -13.74 2.37
N TRP A 40 5.53 -14.38 3.41
CA TRP A 40 4.08 -14.41 3.65
C TRP A 40 3.49 -13.02 3.88
N LYS A 41 4.20 -12.14 4.59
CA LYS A 41 3.81 -10.73 4.76
C LYS A 41 3.62 -10.02 3.42
N ARG A 42 4.58 -10.17 2.50
CA ARG A 42 4.53 -9.57 1.17
C ARG A 42 3.38 -10.13 0.34
N LEU A 43 3.17 -11.45 0.37
CA LEU A 43 2.08 -12.11 -0.36
C LEU A 43 0.70 -11.69 0.14
N ILE A 44 0.49 -11.61 1.46
CA ILE A 44 -0.80 -11.20 2.04
C ILE A 44 -1.11 -9.75 1.67
N MET A 45 -0.11 -8.85 1.78
CA MET A 45 -0.29 -7.46 1.39
C MET A 45 -0.60 -7.31 -0.11
N ALA A 46 0.17 -7.99 -0.97
CA ALA A 46 -0.09 -7.99 -2.40
C ALA A 46 -1.48 -8.54 -2.72
N GLY A 47 -1.89 -9.63 -2.06
CA GLY A 47 -3.22 -10.21 -2.20
C GLY A 47 -4.35 -9.25 -1.80
N LEU A 48 -4.23 -8.57 -0.66
CA LEU A 48 -5.22 -7.60 -0.19
C LEU A 48 -5.35 -6.39 -1.12
N LEU A 49 -4.23 -5.91 -1.66
CA LEU A 49 -4.23 -4.81 -2.64
C LEU A 49 -4.84 -5.25 -3.98
N LEU A 50 -4.62 -6.51 -4.39
CA LEU A 50 -5.24 -7.07 -5.58
C LEU A 50 -6.76 -7.17 -5.41
N VAL A 51 -7.23 -7.65 -4.26
CA VAL A 51 -8.66 -7.68 -3.92
C VAL A 51 -9.23 -6.27 -3.95
N THR A 52 -8.52 -5.30 -3.40
CA THR A 52 -8.93 -3.89 -3.42
C THR A 52 -9.08 -3.36 -4.85
N ALA A 53 -8.11 -3.63 -5.73
CA ALA A 53 -8.17 -3.24 -7.13
C ALA A 53 -9.33 -3.92 -7.88
N LEU A 54 -9.59 -5.21 -7.61
CA LEU A 54 -10.73 -5.93 -8.17
C LEU A 54 -12.08 -5.37 -7.70
N VAL A 55 -12.19 -4.96 -6.43
CA VAL A 55 -13.39 -4.31 -5.90
C VAL A 55 -13.62 -2.97 -6.57
N LEU A 56 -12.58 -2.12 -6.72
CA LEU A 56 -12.70 -0.85 -7.43
C LEU A 56 -13.10 -1.05 -8.90
N TYR A 57 -12.52 -2.05 -9.56
CA TYR A 57 -12.89 -2.42 -10.94
C TYR A 57 -14.36 -2.89 -11.04
N GLY A 58 -14.79 -3.76 -10.12
CA GLY A 58 -16.17 -4.23 -10.05
C GLY A 58 -17.18 -3.11 -9.78
N LEU A 59 -16.85 -2.19 -8.86
CA LEU A 59 -17.65 -0.99 -8.59
C LEU A 59 -17.74 -0.06 -9.81
N GLY A 60 -16.67 0.01 -10.60
CA GLY A 60 -16.65 0.66 -11.90
C GLY A 60 -17.61 0.03 -12.89
N CYS A 61 -17.58 -1.30 -13.02
CA CYS A 61 -18.52 -2.04 -13.88
C CYS A 61 -19.99 -1.90 -13.42
N ALA A 62 -20.24 -1.71 -12.12
CA ALA A 62 -21.57 -1.43 -11.56
C ALA A 62 -21.99 0.05 -11.67
N ALA A 63 -21.20 0.90 -12.34
CA ALA A 63 -21.41 2.35 -12.48
C ALA A 63 -21.53 3.12 -11.14
N VAL A 64 -21.01 2.55 -10.04
CA VAL A 64 -20.98 3.20 -8.71
C VAL A 64 -19.84 4.21 -8.66
N VAL A 65 -18.70 3.88 -9.28
CA VAL A 65 -17.51 4.73 -9.34
C VAL A 65 -17.25 5.12 -10.79
N LYS A 66 -17.11 6.43 -11.04
CA LYS A 66 -16.80 6.95 -12.37
C LYS A 66 -15.30 6.79 -12.67
N GLY A 67 -14.97 6.61 -13.95
CA GLY A 67 -13.58 6.57 -14.42
C GLY A 67 -13.05 5.17 -14.70
N VAL A 68 -13.82 4.09 -14.47
CA VAL A 68 -13.45 2.72 -14.83
C VAL A 68 -14.44 2.14 -15.82
N THR A 69 -13.94 1.65 -16.95
CA THR A 69 -14.77 1.02 -18.00
C THR A 69 -14.71 -0.51 -17.89
N CYS A 70 -15.82 -1.20 -18.12
CA CYS A 70 -15.83 -2.66 -18.22
C CYS A 70 -15.46 -3.10 -19.65
N SER A 71 -14.24 -2.78 -20.08
CA SER A 71 -13.71 -3.05 -21.42
C SER A 71 -12.27 -3.59 -21.34
N ARG A 72 -11.66 -3.94 -22.48
CA ARG A 72 -10.24 -4.32 -22.52
C ARG A 72 -9.33 -3.22 -21.93
N ASP A 73 -9.68 -1.95 -22.14
CA ASP A 73 -8.97 -0.81 -21.55
C ASP A 73 -9.12 -0.75 -20.02
N GLY A 74 -10.28 -1.18 -19.51
CA GLY A 74 -10.54 -1.32 -18.08
C GLY A 74 -9.62 -2.31 -17.37
N PHE A 75 -9.20 -3.37 -18.07
CA PHE A 75 -8.24 -4.32 -17.53
C PHE A 75 -6.85 -3.68 -17.36
N ALA A 76 -6.40 -2.88 -18.33
CA ALA A 76 -5.16 -2.12 -18.20
C ALA A 76 -5.24 -1.13 -17.02
N GLN A 77 -6.40 -0.52 -16.82
CA GLN A 77 -6.64 0.36 -15.69
C GLN A 77 -6.65 -0.37 -14.34
N LEU A 78 -7.18 -1.60 -14.28
CA LEU A 78 -7.10 -2.45 -13.09
C LEU A 78 -5.64 -2.71 -12.70
N VAL A 79 -4.81 -3.10 -13.69
CA VAL A 79 -3.38 -3.31 -13.46
C VAL A 79 -2.72 -2.02 -12.97
N TRP A 80 -3.05 -0.88 -13.56
CA TRP A 80 -2.54 0.41 -13.13
C TRP A 80 -2.94 0.76 -11.69
N MET A 81 -4.22 0.60 -11.33
CA MET A 81 -4.73 0.81 -9.97
C MET A 81 -4.00 -0.08 -8.96
N PHE A 82 -3.78 -1.35 -9.30
CA PHE A 82 -3.03 -2.27 -8.45
C PHE A 82 -1.59 -1.82 -8.22
N LEU A 83 -0.88 -1.36 -9.26
CA LEU A 83 0.48 -0.85 -9.14
C LEU A 83 0.54 0.43 -8.29
N VAL A 84 -0.38 1.36 -8.50
CA VAL A 84 -0.49 2.59 -7.69
C VAL A 84 -0.72 2.27 -6.21
N ALA A 85 -1.60 1.30 -5.93
CA ALA A 85 -1.87 0.85 -4.56
C ALA A 85 -0.65 0.19 -3.93
N LEU A 86 0.10 -0.64 -4.67
CA LEU A 86 1.36 -1.25 -4.22
C LEU A 86 2.42 -0.22 -3.86
N VAL A 87 2.66 0.74 -4.75
CA VAL A 87 3.65 1.81 -4.53
C VAL A 87 3.27 2.63 -3.30
N SER A 88 1.99 2.99 -3.17
CA SER A 88 1.48 3.77 -2.04
C SER A 88 1.54 3.00 -0.71
N ASN A 89 1.26 1.69 -0.74
CA ASN A 89 1.35 0.83 0.43
C ASN A 89 2.81 0.67 0.89
N GLN A 90 3.74 0.47 -0.04
CA GLN A 90 5.16 0.30 0.25
C GLN A 90 5.80 1.59 0.77
N SER A 91 5.45 2.75 0.20
CA SER A 91 5.94 4.05 0.67
C SER A 91 5.39 4.41 2.06
N THR A 92 4.12 4.10 2.31
CA THR A 92 3.52 4.28 3.64
C THR A 92 4.16 3.35 4.66
N TYR A 93 4.43 2.10 4.27
CA TYR A 93 5.04 1.11 5.16
C TYR A 93 6.47 1.51 5.54
N THR A 94 7.26 2.03 4.60
CA THR A 94 8.60 2.54 4.93
C THR A 94 8.52 3.71 5.89
N ILE A 95 7.58 4.64 5.72
CA ILE A 95 7.43 5.77 6.65
C ILE A 95 6.94 5.30 8.03
N ALA A 96 5.88 4.50 8.08
CA ALA A 96 5.28 4.03 9.33
C ALA A 96 6.18 3.04 10.09
N GLY A 97 6.99 2.25 9.37
CA GLY A 97 7.89 1.24 9.92
C GLY A 97 9.36 1.68 10.06
N SER A 98 9.79 2.81 9.47
CA SER A 98 11.19 3.26 9.52
C SER A 98 11.68 3.55 10.94
N GLN A 99 10.80 3.70 11.93
CA GLN A 99 11.22 3.93 13.32
C GLN A 99 11.82 2.67 13.99
N GLU A 100 11.65 1.47 13.43
CA GLU A 100 12.37 0.25 13.87
C GLU A 100 13.78 0.15 13.25
N ARG A 101 14.20 1.08 12.37
CA ARG A 101 15.60 1.21 11.95
C ARG A 101 16.37 1.99 13.01
N ASN A 102 17.08 1.23 13.83
CA ASN A 102 18.04 1.64 14.83
C ASN A 102 19.12 2.56 14.22
N TRP A 103 18.81 3.85 14.02
CA TRP A 103 19.76 4.84 13.47
C TRP A 103 20.91 5.17 14.45
N HIS A 104 20.88 4.60 15.65
CA HIS A 104 21.98 4.59 16.63
C HIS A 104 22.75 3.26 16.59
N VAL A 105 23.01 2.69 15.42
CA VAL A 105 23.90 1.51 15.26
C VAL A 105 25.36 1.91 15.06
N TYR A 106 25.65 3.22 15.04
CA TYR A 106 27.00 3.71 15.28
C TYR A 106 27.01 4.31 16.67
N ASP A 107 27.60 3.61 17.63
CA ASP A 107 28.13 4.28 18.80
C ASP A 107 29.31 5.15 18.32
N GLU A 108 29.53 6.30 18.96
CA GLU A 108 30.58 7.26 18.59
C GLU A 108 31.99 6.61 18.57
N GLU A 109 32.12 5.45 19.21
CA GLU A 109 33.29 4.57 19.31
C GLU A 109 33.60 3.79 18.00
N ASP A 110 32.64 3.64 17.09
CA ASP A 110 32.79 2.92 15.80
C ASP A 110 33.19 3.86 14.63
N LEU A 111 33.32 5.15 14.88
CA LEU A 111 33.77 6.12 13.88
C LEU A 111 35.30 6.11 13.81
N PRO A 112 35.91 5.93 12.62
CA PRO A 112 37.36 6.07 12.50
C PRO A 112 37.76 7.51 12.86
N GLU A 113 38.62 7.66 13.86
CA GLU A 113 39.18 8.96 14.24
C GLU A 113 39.83 9.60 13.01
N MET A 114 39.31 10.76 12.61
CA MET A 114 39.76 11.53 11.46
C MET A 114 40.54 12.75 11.90
#